data_AF-A0A8R2JPE3-F1
#
_entry.id   AF-A0A8R2JPE3-F1
#
_cell.length_a   1.000
_cell.length_b   1.000
_cell.length_c   1.000
_cell.angle_alpha   90.00
_cell.angle_beta   90.00
_cell.angle_gamma   90.00
#
_symmetry.space_group_name_H-M   'P 1'
#
loop_
_entity.id
_entity.type
_entity.pdbx_description
1 polymer ?
#
loop_
_entity_poly.entity_id
_entity_poly.type
_entity_poly.pdbx_seq_one_letter_code
_entity_poly.pdbx_strand_id
1 'polypeptide(L)'
;MKSFHFIFSLTILKPIMVQIRIVSASLQSPNLDLLTVVLLINGLKNALTKFRSDDNYFTSLYKKVLEVCNEHNIEISSVKKRKISKKINDSNTQYISTDKKSEIKHFVYFVVLDDLLNGIQERFSQETLTLITAFGHLINFELSKSDTYNNTQLHLI
;
A
#
# COMPACT_ATOMS: atom_id res chain seq x y z
N MET A 1 -14.65 21.78 -6.14
CA MET A 1 -13.79 20.58 -5.91
C MET A 1 -13.81 19.57 -7.06
N LYS A 2 -14.09 19.94 -8.32
CA LYS A 2 -14.00 19.02 -9.48
C LYS A 2 -12.69 19.27 -10.23
N SER A 3 -11.57 18.75 -9.72
CA SER A 3 -10.27 18.85 -10.41
C SER A 3 -9.76 17.46 -10.78
N PHE A 4 -9.04 17.37 -11.90
CA PHE A 4 -8.38 16.14 -12.34
C PHE A 4 -7.54 15.51 -11.21
N HIS A 5 -6.75 16.33 -10.50
CA HIS A 5 -5.92 15.87 -9.39
C HIS A 5 -6.75 15.23 -8.26
N PHE A 6 -7.91 15.81 -7.91
CA PHE A 6 -8.78 15.25 -6.89
C PHE A 6 -9.37 13.89 -7.31
N ILE A 7 -9.86 13.78 -8.55
CA ILE A 7 -10.39 12.51 -9.09
C ILE A 7 -9.29 11.45 -9.16
N PHE A 8 -8.09 11.85 -9.61
CA PHE A 8 -6.93 10.97 -9.65
C PHE A 8 -6.58 10.46 -8.24
N SER A 9 -6.45 11.36 -7.27
CA SER A 9 -6.15 11.02 -5.87
C SER A 9 -7.19 10.06 -5.28
N LEU A 10 -8.48 10.29 -5.49
CA LEU A 10 -9.53 9.38 -5.03
C LEU A 10 -9.43 8.00 -5.69
N THR A 11 -9.13 7.97 -6.99
CA THR A 11 -9.07 6.73 -7.76
C THR A 11 -7.89 5.86 -7.35
N ILE A 12 -6.71 6.46 -7.07
CA ILE A 12 -5.55 5.72 -6.55
C ILE A 12 -5.75 5.29 -5.09
N LEU A 13 -6.38 6.14 -4.28
CA LEU A 13 -6.45 5.91 -2.84
C LEU A 13 -7.43 4.79 -2.49
N LYS A 14 -8.51 4.64 -3.27
CA LYS A 14 -9.53 3.60 -3.05
C LYS A 14 -8.96 2.18 -2.95
N PRO A 15 -8.21 1.63 -3.95
CA PRO A 15 -7.66 0.29 -3.85
C PRO A 15 -6.63 0.14 -2.73
N ILE A 16 -5.82 1.17 -2.48
CA ILE A 16 -4.85 1.19 -1.38
C ILE A 16 -5.55 1.07 -0.02
N MET A 17 -6.56 1.90 0.21
CA MET A 17 -7.33 1.90 1.46
C MET A 17 -8.05 0.58 1.70
N VAL A 18 -8.52 -0.09 0.65
CA VAL A 18 -9.13 -1.43 0.78
C VAL A 18 -8.13 -2.45 1.32
N GLN A 19 -6.87 -2.44 0.84
CA GLN A 19 -5.83 -3.34 1.34
C GLN A 19 -5.45 -3.01 2.80
N ILE A 20 -5.26 -1.72 3.11
CA ILE A 20 -4.93 -1.27 4.47
C ILE A 20 -6.04 -1.63 5.46
N ARG A 21 -7.31 -1.50 5.04
CA ARG A 21 -8.47 -1.84 5.86
C ARG A 21 -8.48 -3.31 6.29
N ILE A 22 -8.12 -4.24 5.39
CA ILE A 22 -8.08 -5.68 5.72
C ILE A 22 -7.11 -5.91 6.87
N VAL A 23 -5.87 -5.42 6.74
CA VAL A 23 -4.86 -5.57 7.79
C VAL A 23 -5.26 -4.86 9.08
N SER A 24 -5.83 -3.65 8.97
CA SER A 24 -6.26 -2.86 10.13
C SER A 24 -7.39 -3.54 10.90
N ALA A 25 -8.37 -4.13 10.20
CA ALA A 25 -9.46 -4.88 10.82
C ALA A 25 -8.94 -6.12 11.54
N SER A 26 -7.99 -6.85 10.94
CA SER A 26 -7.37 -8.01 11.58
C SER A 26 -6.57 -7.62 12.82
N LEU A 27 -5.81 -6.52 12.77
CA LEU A 27 -5.06 -6.00 13.92
C LEU A 27 -5.96 -5.53 15.07
N GLN A 28 -7.19 -5.13 14.78
CA GLN A 28 -8.17 -4.65 15.76
C GLN A 28 -9.18 -5.74 16.17
N SER A 29 -9.00 -6.98 15.69
CA SER A 29 -9.88 -8.09 16.04
C SER A 29 -9.71 -8.46 17.52
N PRO A 30 -10.79 -8.71 18.28
CA PRO A 30 -10.70 -9.20 19.65
C PRO A 30 -10.08 -10.61 19.72
N ASN A 31 -10.22 -11.39 18.65
CA ASN A 31 -9.58 -12.70 18.47
C ASN A 31 -8.38 -12.54 17.54
N LEU A 32 -7.34 -11.85 18.02
CA LEU A 32 -6.14 -11.58 17.25
C LEU A 32 -5.30 -12.85 17.10
N ASP A 33 -5.18 -13.37 15.87
CA ASP A 33 -4.16 -14.36 15.53
C ASP A 33 -2.91 -13.64 15.00
N LEU A 34 -1.87 -13.59 15.84
CA LEU A 34 -0.58 -12.96 15.54
C LEU A 34 0.08 -13.54 14.29
N LEU A 35 -0.04 -14.85 14.05
CA LEU A 35 0.57 -15.48 12.86
C LEU A 35 -0.15 -15.03 11.59
N THR A 36 -1.48 -15.04 11.61
CA THR A 36 -2.31 -14.52 10.51
C THR A 36 -2.05 -13.04 10.26
N VAL A 37 -1.86 -12.24 11.31
CA VAL A 37 -1.54 -10.81 11.18
C VAL A 37 -0.21 -10.58 10.45
N VAL A 38 0.83 -11.35 10.77
CA VAL A 38 2.13 -11.25 10.07
C VAL A 38 1.96 -11.59 8.59
N LEU A 39 1.20 -12.64 8.26
CA LEU A 39 0.90 -12.99 6.88
C LEU A 39 0.16 -11.87 6.14
N LEU A 40 -0.81 -11.23 6.80
CA LEU A 40 -1.58 -10.12 6.23
C LEU A 40 -0.73 -8.86 6.01
N ILE A 41 0.18 -8.54 6.93
CA ILE A 41 1.13 -7.42 6.76
C ILE A 41 2.04 -7.67 5.56
N ASN A 42 2.58 -8.89 5.42
CA ASN A 42 3.38 -9.26 4.26
C ASN A 42 2.56 -9.25 2.96
N GLY A 43 1.29 -9.69 3.02
CA GLY A 43 0.34 -9.59 1.92
C GLY A 43 0.11 -8.15 1.46
N LEU A 44 -0.05 -7.21 2.41
CA LEU A 44 -0.19 -5.79 2.11
C LEU A 44 1.07 -5.21 1.46
N LYS A 45 2.27 -5.52 1.99
CA LYS A 45 3.55 -5.11 1.37
C LYS A 45 3.61 -5.60 -0.08
N ASN A 46 3.30 -6.87 -0.31
CA ASN A 46 3.30 -7.45 -1.66
C ASN A 46 2.25 -6.82 -2.58
N ALA A 47 1.06 -6.49 -2.08
CA ALA A 47 0.02 -5.83 -2.87
C ALA A 47 0.44 -4.42 -3.32
N LEU A 48 1.04 -3.63 -2.43
CA LEU A 48 1.53 -2.28 -2.76
C LEU A 48 2.73 -2.33 -3.72
N THR A 49 3.63 -3.28 -3.55
CA THR A 49 4.73 -3.52 -4.51
C THR A 49 4.17 -3.89 -5.89
N LYS A 50 3.14 -4.74 -5.96
CA LYS A 50 2.47 -5.07 -7.23
C LYS A 50 1.84 -3.84 -7.89
N PHE A 51 1.19 -2.97 -7.12
CA PHE A 51 0.66 -1.70 -7.65
C PHE A 51 1.75 -0.83 -8.28
N ARG A 52 2.97 -0.86 -7.71
CA ARG A 52 4.11 -0.12 -8.25
C ARG A 52 4.68 -0.77 -9.51
N SER A 53 4.85 -2.09 -9.52
CA SER A 53 5.55 -2.82 -10.60
C SER A 53 4.69 -3.09 -11.83
N ASP A 54 3.36 -3.11 -11.70
CA ASP A 54 2.45 -3.40 -12.80
C ASP A 54 2.06 -2.13 -13.58
N ASP A 55 2.72 -1.94 -14.72
CA ASP A 55 2.45 -0.83 -15.64
C ASP A 55 1.06 -0.90 -16.30
N ASN A 56 0.50 -2.11 -16.47
CA ASN A 56 -0.84 -2.29 -16.99
C ASN A 56 -1.88 -1.86 -15.97
N TYR A 57 -1.65 -2.16 -14.69
CA TYR A 57 -2.50 -1.70 -13.60
C TYR A 57 -2.59 -0.18 -13.57
N PHE A 58 -1.46 0.52 -13.60
CA PHE A 58 -1.45 2.00 -13.66
C PHE A 58 -2.18 2.52 -14.91
N THR A 59 -1.95 1.90 -16.07
CA THR A 59 -2.61 2.31 -17.32
C THR A 59 -4.13 2.17 -17.25
N SER A 60 -4.63 1.07 -16.67
CA SER A 60 -6.07 0.86 -16.48
C SER A 60 -6.67 1.88 -15.50
N LEU A 61 -5.96 2.18 -14.43
CA LEU A 61 -6.35 3.17 -13.43
C LEU A 61 -6.43 4.56 -14.04
N TYR A 62 -5.40 4.94 -14.81
CA TYR A 62 -5.37 6.22 -15.51
C TYR A 62 -6.52 6.34 -16.52
N LYS A 63 -6.82 5.27 -17.27
CA LYS A 63 -7.98 5.24 -18.18
C LYS A 63 -9.29 5.50 -17.44
N LYS A 64 -9.49 4.87 -16.28
CA LYS A 64 -10.67 5.09 -15.44
C LYS A 64 -10.79 6.55 -14.97
N VAL A 65 -9.66 7.19 -14.64
CA VAL A 65 -9.64 8.61 -14.29
C VAL A 65 -10.07 9.47 -15.48
N LEU A 66 -9.61 9.15 -16.70
CA LEU A 66 -10.02 9.87 -17.91
C LEU A 66 -11.53 9.70 -18.18
N GLU A 67 -12.06 8.49 -18.03
CA GLU A 67 -13.50 8.21 -18.18
C GLU A 67 -14.33 9.07 -17.22
N VAL A 68 -13.99 9.08 -15.92
CA VAL A 68 -14.68 9.89 -14.90
C VAL A 68 -14.52 11.40 -15.17
N CYS A 69 -13.36 11.85 -15.66
CA CYS A 69 -13.17 13.25 -16.02
C CYS A 69 -14.04 13.64 -17.21
N ASN A 70 -14.16 12.79 -18.22
CA ASN A 70 -15.01 13.01 -19.39
C ASN A 70 -16.49 13.04 -19.01
N GLU A 71 -16.96 12.09 -18.19
CA GLU A 71 -18.35 12.04 -17.69
C GLU A 71 -18.75 13.31 -16.93
N HIS A 72 -17.80 13.91 -16.20
CA HIS A 72 -18.03 15.11 -15.40
C HIS A 72 -17.59 16.42 -16.06
N ASN A 73 -17.19 16.39 -17.34
CA ASN A 73 -16.67 17.54 -18.09
C ASN A 73 -15.54 18.28 -17.34
N ILE A 74 -14.60 17.53 -16.75
CA ILE A 74 -13.47 18.08 -16.01
C ILE A 74 -12.29 18.28 -16.96
N GLU A 75 -11.83 19.52 -17.08
CA GLU A 75 -10.63 19.84 -17.86
C GLU A 75 -9.37 19.17 -17.27
N ILE A 76 -8.66 18.44 -18.13
CA ILE A 76 -7.36 17.86 -17.81
C ILE A 76 -6.30 18.91 -18.17
N SER A 77 -5.72 19.52 -17.14
CA SER A 77 -4.69 20.54 -17.34
C SER A 77 -3.47 19.95 -18.06
N SER A 78 -2.95 20.67 -19.05
CA SER A 78 -1.74 20.29 -19.79
C SER A 78 -0.51 20.30 -18.88
N VAL A 79 0.53 19.54 -19.26
CA VAL A 79 1.78 19.47 -18.49
C VAL A 79 2.39 20.87 -18.42
N LYS A 80 2.53 21.43 -17.21
CA LYS A 80 3.24 22.70 -17.02
C LYS A 80 4.72 22.45 -17.27
N LYS A 81 5.20 22.84 -18.46
CA LYS A 81 6.63 22.86 -18.75
C LYS A 81 7.31 23.83 -17.78
N ARG A 82 8.14 23.31 -16.88
CA ARG A 82 8.94 24.13 -15.96
C ARG A 82 9.84 25.04 -16.79
N LYS A 83 9.89 26.33 -16.46
CA LYS A 83 10.86 27.26 -17.07
C LYS A 83 12.24 26.93 -16.49
N ILE A 84 13.15 26.43 -17.34
CA ILE A 84 14.50 26.06 -16.91
C ILE A 84 15.45 27.22 -17.24
N SER A 85 16.31 27.58 -16.29
CA SER A 85 17.41 28.50 -16.51
C SER A 85 18.48 27.81 -17.36
N LYS A 86 18.63 28.19 -18.63
CA LYS A 86 19.70 27.65 -19.49
C LYS A 86 21.03 28.35 -19.16
N LYS A 87 22.04 27.61 -18.70
CA LYS A 87 23.44 28.03 -18.80
C LYS A 87 24.02 27.53 -20.13
N ILE A 88 25.01 28.26 -20.65
CA ILE A 88 25.58 28.12 -22.01
C ILE A 88 26.23 26.74 -22.28
N ASN A 89 26.46 25.90 -21.25
CA ASN A 89 27.08 24.57 -21.35
C ASN A 89 26.24 23.44 -20.71
N ASP A 90 24.91 23.55 -20.68
CA ASP A 90 24.07 22.54 -20.03
C ASP A 90 23.83 21.34 -20.95
N SER A 91 24.51 20.23 -20.68
CA SER A 91 24.10 18.93 -21.22
C SER A 91 22.72 18.60 -20.65
N ASN A 92 21.72 18.42 -21.52
CA ASN A 92 20.31 18.17 -21.14
C ASN A 92 20.17 16.83 -20.38
N THR A 93 20.50 16.81 -19.10
CA THR A 93 20.43 15.63 -18.22
C THR A 93 19.11 15.53 -17.45
N GLN A 94 18.27 16.57 -17.47
CA GLN A 94 17.00 16.59 -16.74
C GLN A 94 15.84 16.03 -17.57
N TYR A 95 15.18 14.99 -17.04
CA TYR A 95 13.96 14.42 -17.60
C TYR A 95 12.82 15.45 -17.64
N ILE A 96 12.33 15.73 -18.86
CA ILE A 96 11.14 16.54 -19.12
C ILE A 96 10.03 15.55 -19.48
N SER A 97 9.03 15.41 -18.61
CA SER A 97 7.86 14.58 -18.94
C SER A 97 7.14 15.16 -20.15
N THR A 98 7.05 14.36 -21.21
CA THR A 98 6.42 14.71 -22.48
C THR A 98 4.89 14.64 -22.41
N ASP A 99 4.34 13.86 -21.47
CA ASP A 99 2.91 13.59 -21.35
C ASP A 99 2.41 13.63 -19.88
N LYS A 100 1.11 13.94 -19.72
CA LYS A 100 0.47 14.11 -18.40
C LYS A 100 0.41 12.80 -17.61
N LYS A 101 0.32 11.66 -18.32
CA LYS A 101 0.26 10.33 -17.72
C LYS A 101 1.59 10.00 -17.05
N SER A 102 2.71 10.24 -17.72
CA SER A 102 4.07 10.06 -17.17
C SER A 102 4.37 11.04 -16.05
N GLU A 103 3.94 12.31 -16.16
CA GLU A 103 4.09 13.28 -15.07
C GLU A 103 3.42 12.76 -13.79
N ILE A 104 2.14 12.40 -13.88
CA ILE A 104 1.37 11.93 -12.73
C ILE A 104 1.87 10.59 -12.21
N LYS A 105 2.33 9.70 -13.08
CA LYS A 105 2.94 8.41 -12.71
C LYS A 105 4.14 8.62 -11.77
N HIS A 106 5.09 9.44 -12.19
CA HIS A 106 6.35 9.58 -11.47
C HIS A 106 6.26 10.53 -10.29
N PHE A 107 5.57 11.66 -10.42
CA PHE A 107 5.54 12.70 -9.38
C PHE A 107 4.47 12.50 -8.32
N VAL A 108 3.45 11.67 -8.58
CA VAL A 108 2.34 11.45 -7.63
C VAL A 108 2.19 9.98 -7.31
N TYR A 109 1.94 9.14 -8.30
CA TYR A 109 1.58 7.73 -8.05
C TYR A 109 2.70 6.95 -7.36
N PHE A 110 3.92 7.02 -7.90
CA PHE A 110 5.08 6.35 -7.32
C PHE A 110 5.48 6.91 -5.96
N VAL A 111 5.42 8.23 -5.78
CA VAL A 111 5.71 8.87 -4.49
C VAL A 111 4.76 8.37 -3.40
N VAL A 112 3.45 8.36 -3.68
CA VAL A 112 2.43 7.88 -2.72
C VAL A 112 2.67 6.41 -2.35
N LEU A 113 2.98 5.55 -3.32
CA LEU A 113 3.25 4.13 -3.06
C LEU A 113 4.54 3.92 -2.25
N ASP A 114 5.59 4.69 -2.54
CA ASP A 114 6.86 4.62 -1.82
C ASP A 114 6.70 5.08 -0.38
N ASP A 115 6.02 6.21 -0.16
CA ASP A 115 5.75 6.73 1.19
C ASP A 115 4.94 5.72 2.02
N LEU A 116 3.94 5.07 1.41
CA LEU A 116 3.15 4.04 2.07
C LEU A 116 3.96 2.78 2.38
N LEU A 117 4.78 2.31 1.43
CA LEU A 117 5.66 1.16 1.63
C LEU A 117 6.67 1.42 2.75
N ASN A 118 7.29 2.60 2.76
CA ASN A 118 8.22 3.03 3.80
C ASN A 118 7.51 3.11 5.17
N GLY A 119 6.35 3.74 5.24
CA GLY A 119 5.58 3.82 6.50
C GLY A 119 5.17 2.46 7.05
N ILE A 120 4.83 1.50 6.18
CA ILE A 120 4.54 0.11 6.60
C ILE A 120 5.82 -0.60 7.07
N GLN A 121 6.95 -0.37 6.39
CA GLN A 121 8.23 -0.98 6.75
C GLN A 121 8.74 -0.47 8.11
N GLU A 122 8.63 0.84 8.36
CA GLU A 122 8.99 1.45 9.64
C GLU A 122 8.09 0.94 10.77
N ARG A 123 6.77 0.85 10.53
CA ARG A 123 5.81 0.40 11.54
C ARG A 123 5.90 -1.09 11.84
N PHE A 124 6.20 -1.91 10.84
CA PHE A 124 6.30 -3.36 10.94
C PHE A 124 7.69 -3.81 10.47
N SER A 125 8.68 -3.42 11.26
CA SER A 125 10.08 -3.81 11.07
C SER A 125 10.25 -5.31 11.25
N GLN A 126 11.39 -5.85 10.79
CA GLN A 126 11.65 -7.29 10.93
C GLN A 126 11.76 -7.72 12.39
N GLU A 127 12.30 -6.85 13.24
CA GLU A 127 12.39 -7.06 14.68
C GLU A 127 10.98 -7.17 15.30
N THR A 128 10.08 -6.26 14.91
CA THR A 128 8.70 -6.25 15.37
C THR A 128 7.95 -7.51 14.92
N LEU A 129 8.11 -7.91 13.66
CA LEU A 129 7.48 -9.12 13.13
C LEU A 129 8.04 -10.40 13.76
N THR A 130 9.35 -10.44 14.02
CA THR A 130 10.00 -11.56 14.71
C THR A 130 9.48 -11.71 16.14
N LEU A 131 9.34 -10.59 16.85
CA LEU A 131 8.80 -10.58 18.21
C LEU A 131 7.34 -11.06 18.22
N ILE A 132 6.51 -10.51 17.33
CA ILE A 132 5.10 -10.91 17.15
C ILE A 132 4.99 -12.42 16.87
N THR A 133 5.86 -12.95 16.01
CA THR A 133 5.89 -14.37 15.66
C THR A 133 6.29 -15.23 16.85
N ALA A 134 7.34 -14.84 17.60
CA ALA A 134 7.77 -15.54 18.80
C ALA A 134 6.68 -15.57 19.88
N PHE A 135 6.00 -14.45 20.11
CA PHE A 135 4.85 -14.40 21.03
C PHE A 135 3.68 -15.27 20.54
N GLY A 136 3.38 -15.25 19.24
CA GLY A 136 2.36 -16.12 18.66
C GLY A 136 2.65 -17.61 18.91
N HIS A 137 3.90 -18.03 18.76
CA HIS A 137 4.31 -19.40 19.07
C HIS A 137 4.22 -19.72 20.56
N LEU A 138 4.61 -18.79 21.44
CA LEU A 138 4.52 -18.98 22.89
C LEU A 138 3.07 -19.16 23.37
N ILE A 139 2.14 -18.32 22.86
CA ILE A 139 0.71 -18.41 23.20
C ILE A 139 0.14 -19.74 22.72
N ASN A 140 0.46 -20.16 21.49
CA ASN A 140 0.03 -21.46 20.97
C ASN A 140 0.61 -22.63 21.78
N PHE A 141 1.84 -22.50 22.27
CA PHE A 141 2.45 -23.50 23.13
C PHE A 141 1.75 -23.60 24.50
N GLU A 142 1.46 -22.48 25.16
CA GLU A 142 0.69 -22.44 26.42
C GLU A 142 -0.70 -23.09 26.28
N LEU A 143 -1.41 -22.82 25.17
CA LEU A 143 -2.70 -23.45 24.87
C LEU A 143 -2.58 -24.98 24.77
N SER A 144 -1.60 -25.48 24.00
CA SER A 144 -1.38 -26.94 23.86
C SER A 144 -1.04 -27.65 25.17
N LYS A 145 -0.40 -26.95 26.12
CA LYS A 145 -0.12 -27.48 27.47
C LYS A 145 -1.40 -27.55 28.31
N SER A 146 -2.27 -26.54 28.23
CA SER A 146 -3.53 -26.53 28.98
C SER A 146 -4.50 -27.66 28.57
N ASP A 147 -4.52 -28.02 27.28
CA ASP A 147 -5.36 -29.11 26.77
C ASP A 147 -4.89 -30.51 27.20
N THR A 148 -3.58 -30.67 27.48
CA THR A 148 -3.02 -31.94 27.97
C THR A 148 -3.29 -32.15 29.46
N TYR A 149 -3.35 -31.09 30.28
CA TYR A 149 -3.73 -31.19 31.70
C TYR A 149 -5.22 -31.45 31.89
N ASN A 150 -6.09 -30.89 31.05
CA ASN A 150 -7.55 -31.12 31.16
C ASN A 150 -7.94 -32.55 30.75
N ASN A 151 -7.25 -33.17 29.80
CA ASN A 151 -7.50 -34.56 29.41
C ASN A 151 -6.97 -35.60 30.41
N THR A 152 -5.95 -35.27 31.21
CA THR A 152 -5.42 -36.20 32.22
C THR A 152 -6.24 -36.23 33.52
N GLN A 153 -6.98 -35.16 33.85
CA GLN A 153 -7.91 -35.19 35.00
C GLN A 153 -9.18 -36.01 34.75
N LEU A 154 -9.64 -36.13 33.50
CA LEU A 154 -10.84 -36.92 33.18
C LEU A 154 -10.63 -38.45 33.26
N HIS A 155 -9.38 -38.91 33.36
CA HIS A 155 -9.07 -40.34 33.45
C HIS A 155 -8.79 -40.84 34.88
N LEU A 156 -8.97 -39.99 35.89
CA LEU A 156 -8.71 -40.29 37.31
C LEU A 156 -9.98 -40.32 38.19
N ILE A 157 -11.18 -40.40 37.60
CA ILE A 157 -12.45 -40.58 38.33
C ILE A 157 -13.02 -41.97 38.04
#